data_AF-A0A7C6KF85-F1
#
_entry.id   AF-A0A7C6KF85-F1
#
_cell.length_a   1.000
_cell.length_b   1.000
_cell.length_c   1.000
_cell.angle_alpha   90.00
_cell.angle_beta   90.00
_cell.angle_gamma   90.00
#
_symmetry.space_group_name_H-M   'P 1'
#
loop_
_entity.id
_entity.type
_entity.pdbx_description
1 polymer ?
#
loop_
_entity_poly.entity_id
_entity_poly.type
_entity_poly.pdbx_seq_one_letter_code
_entity_poly.pdbx_strand_id
1 'polypeptide(L)'
;NKAQVLEMWSFWLMTIAMVFITLFLTAAGILQVWLQRVSEQPMSYMATQDQVMLFYWMREWAGVMFLVGLIVYLISFFVKGEEK
;
A
#
# COMPACT_ATOMS: atom_id res chain seq x y z
N ASN A 1 -15.54 14.98 -19.72
CA ASN A 1 -14.90 15.43 -18.46
C ASN A 1 -15.08 14.46 -17.29
N LYS A 2 -16.24 13.80 -17.10
CA LYS A 2 -16.48 12.92 -15.95
C LYS A 2 -15.54 11.69 -15.89
N ALA A 3 -15.30 11.01 -17.01
CA ALA A 3 -14.37 9.89 -17.10
C ALA A 3 -12.92 10.28 -16.71
N GLN A 4 -12.44 11.41 -17.24
CA GLN A 4 -11.10 11.93 -16.93
C GLN A 4 -10.92 12.27 -15.44
N VAL A 5 -11.97 12.74 -14.76
CA VAL A 5 -11.91 12.98 -13.30
C VAL A 5 -11.74 11.67 -12.55
N LEU A 6 -12.44 10.60 -12.95
CA LEU A 6 -12.27 9.28 -12.34
C LEU A 6 -10.87 8.72 -12.57
N GLU A 7 -10.28 8.92 -13.75
CA GLU A 7 -8.90 8.53 -14.02
C GLU A 7 -7.92 9.25 -13.10
N MET A 8 -8.06 10.56 -12.92
CA MET A 8 -7.23 11.31 -11.97
C MET A 8 -7.40 10.83 -10.53
N TRP A 9 -8.64 10.53 -10.10
CA TRP A 9 -8.88 9.96 -8.76
C TRP A 9 -8.21 8.59 -8.60
N SER A 10 -8.33 7.72 -9.60
CA SER A 10 -7.68 6.41 -9.58
C SER A 10 -6.16 6.52 -9.49
N PHE A 11 -5.57 7.44 -10.26
CA PHE A 11 -4.14 7.74 -10.21
C PHE A 11 -3.69 8.15 -8.81
N TRP A 12 -4.39 9.09 -8.17
CA TRP A 12 -4.03 9.56 -6.83
C TRP A 12 -4.19 8.47 -5.78
N LEU A 13 -5.29 7.71 -5.82
CA LEU A 13 -5.53 6.60 -4.89
C LEU A 13 -4.43 5.55 -4.98
N MET A 14 -4.09 5.11 -6.20
CA MET A 14 -3.07 4.09 -6.41
C MET A 14 -1.67 4.60 -6.04
N THR A 15 -1.31 5.82 -6.43
CA THR A 15 0.02 6.39 -6.16
C THR A 15 0.25 6.58 -4.66
N ILE A 16 -0.71 7.19 -3.96
CA ILE A 16 -0.62 7.41 -2.51
C ILE A 16 -0.57 6.06 -1.78
N ALA A 17 -1.44 5.11 -2.15
CA ALA A 17 -1.43 3.78 -1.55
C ALA A 17 -0.09 3.07 -1.73
N MET A 18 0.53 3.15 -2.91
CA MET A 18 1.85 2.55 -3.17
C MET A 18 2.96 3.19 -2.33
N VAL A 19 2.93 4.51 -2.15
CA VAL A 19 3.86 5.20 -1.24
C VAL A 19 3.67 4.72 0.20
N PHE A 20 2.44 4.55 0.68
CA PHE A 20 2.21 4.01 2.02
C PHE A 20 2.66 2.55 2.18
N ILE A 21 2.39 1.68 1.20
CA ILE A 21 2.89 0.29 1.19
C ILE A 21 4.40 0.26 1.34
N THR A 22 5.11 1.06 0.56
CA THR A 22 6.58 1.12 0.59
C THR A 22 7.09 1.67 1.92
N LEU A 23 6.47 2.71 2.48
CA LEU A 23 6.84 3.25 3.80
C LEU A 23 6.62 2.24 4.93
N PHE A 24 5.48 1.54 4.96
CA PHE A 24 5.19 0.55 6.00
C PHE A 24 6.14 -0.65 5.93
N LEU A 25 6.44 -1.14 4.73
CA LEU A 25 7.41 -2.23 4.56
C LEU A 25 8.84 -1.79 4.87
N THR A 26 9.19 -0.54 4.60
CA THR A 26 10.49 0.02 4.97
C THR A 26 10.63 0.11 6.49
N ALA A 27 9.60 0.60 7.19
CA ALA A 27 9.58 0.63 8.65
C ALA A 27 9.67 -0.78 9.27
N ALA A 28 8.91 -1.74 8.74
CA ALA A 28 8.99 -3.15 9.13
C ALA A 28 10.41 -3.71 8.90
N GLY A 29 11.02 -3.42 7.76
CA GLY A 29 12.37 -3.84 7.42
C GLY A 29 13.42 -3.28 8.38
N ILE A 30 13.33 -1.99 8.73
CA ILE A 30 14.22 -1.37 9.73
C ILE A 30 14.11 -2.10 11.08
N LEU A 31 12.89 -2.31 11.56
CA LEU A 31 12.66 -3.00 12.84
C LEU A 31 13.14 -4.46 12.80
N GLN A 32 12.92 -5.15 11.69
CA GLN A 32 13.38 -6.53 11.50
C GLN A 32 14.91 -6.62 11.50
N VAL A 33 15.61 -5.73 10.78
CA VAL A 33 17.08 -5.68 10.79
C VAL A 33 17.59 -5.39 12.20
N TRP A 34 16.98 -4.45 12.91
CA TRP A 34 17.36 -4.14 14.29
C TRP A 34 17.23 -5.36 15.21
N LEU A 35 16.05 -5.99 15.25
CA LEU A 35 15.74 -7.08 16.18
C LEU A 35 16.37 -8.44 15.82
N GLN A 36 16.68 -8.70 14.54
CA GLN A 36 17.23 -9.99 14.09
C GLN A 36 18.72 -9.96 13.76
N ARG A 37 19.30 -8.79 13.47
CA ARG A 37 20.66 -8.70 12.90
C ARG A 37 21.60 -7.82 13.69
N VAL A 38 21.11 -6.76 14.32
CA VAL A 38 21.97 -5.74 14.96
C VAL A 38 21.92 -5.78 16.49
N SER A 39 20.81 -6.21 17.09
CA SER A 39 20.66 -6.25 18.54
C SER A 39 21.68 -7.19 19.22
N GLU A 40 22.08 -6.85 20.45
CA GLU A 40 22.99 -7.67 21.26
C GLU A 40 22.44 -9.06 21.56
N GLN A 41 21.11 -9.19 21.60
CA GLN A 41 20.38 -10.45 21.71
C GLN A 41 19.42 -10.56 20.52
N PRO A 42 19.85 -11.16 19.40
CA PRO A 42 19.00 -11.35 18.22
C PRO A 42 17.81 -12.26 18.53
N MET A 43 16.62 -11.81 18.15
CA MET A 43 15.40 -12.61 18.25
C MET A 43 15.35 -13.67 17.14
N SER A 44 14.63 -14.77 17.40
CA SER A 44 14.33 -15.77 16.36
C SER A 44 13.44 -15.19 15.27
N TYR A 45 13.45 -15.81 14.09
CA TYR A 45 12.73 -15.28 12.94
C TYR A 45 11.25 -15.01 13.24
N MET A 46 10.54 -16.03 13.74
CA MET A 46 9.11 -15.94 14.04
C MET A 46 8.80 -14.91 15.15
N ALA A 47 9.64 -14.85 16.19
CA ALA A 47 9.40 -13.91 17.28
C ALA A 47 9.51 -12.44 16.82
N THR A 48 10.37 -12.13 15.84
CA THR A 48 10.40 -10.79 15.25
C THR A 48 9.25 -10.53 14.30
N GLN A 49 8.80 -11.53 13.52
CA GLN A 49 7.66 -11.38 12.63
C GLN A 49 6.41 -10.93 13.42
N ASP A 50 6.23 -11.46 14.63
CA ASP A 50 5.16 -11.03 15.54
C ASP A 50 5.29 -9.54 15.94
N GLN A 51 6.51 -9.02 16.11
CA GLN A 51 6.74 -7.60 16.44
C GLN A 51 6.43 -6.64 15.29
N VAL A 52 6.62 -7.08 14.04
CA VAL A 52 6.33 -6.26 12.84
C VAL A 52 4.92 -6.47 12.29
N MET A 53 4.10 -7.33 12.91
CA MET A 53 2.76 -7.69 12.45
C MET A 53 1.87 -6.46 12.21
N LEU A 54 1.98 -5.42 13.03
CA LEU A 54 1.23 -4.17 12.85
C LEU A 54 1.50 -3.54 11.48
N PHE A 55 2.75 -3.49 11.02
CA PHE A 55 3.10 -2.93 9.72
C PHE A 55 2.51 -3.74 8.57
N TYR A 56 2.39 -5.06 8.73
CA TYR A 56 1.73 -5.92 7.73
C TYR A 56 0.22 -5.65 7.65
N TRP A 57 -0.44 -5.39 8.78
CA TRP A 57 -1.84 -4.94 8.77
C TRP A 57 -2.01 -3.58 8.11
N MET A 58 -1.14 -2.62 8.43
CA MET A 58 -1.18 -1.29 7.80
C MET A 58 -0.95 -1.36 6.28
N ARG A 59 0.00 -2.20 5.85
CA ARG A 59 0.24 -2.51 4.43
C ARG A 59 -1.00 -3.11 3.77
N GLU A 60 -1.67 -4.04 4.44
CA GLU A 60 -2.87 -4.69 3.90
C GLU A 60 -3.99 -3.67 3.65
N TRP A 61 -4.23 -2.76 4.60
CA TRP A 61 -5.18 -1.66 4.43
C TRP A 61 -4.80 -0.73 3.27
N ALA A 62 -3.50 -0.42 3.11
CA ALA A 62 -3.04 0.34 1.95
C ALA A 62 -3.23 -0.45 0.64
N GLY A 63 -3.08 -1.77 0.65
CA GLY A 63 -3.39 -2.66 -0.48
C GLY A 63 -4.87 -2.63 -0.87
N VAL A 64 -5.77 -2.62 0.11
CA VAL A 64 -7.21 -2.44 -0.13
C VAL A 64 -7.49 -1.09 -0.78
N MET A 65 -6.85 0.00 -0.33
CA MET A 65 -6.98 1.32 -0.95
C MET A 65 -6.44 1.35 -2.39
N PHE A 66 -5.34 0.65 -2.66
CA PHE A 66 -4.83 0.49 -4.02
C PHE A 66 -5.82 -0.25 -4.92
N LEU A 67 -6.44 -1.32 -4.42
CA LEU A 67 -7.47 -2.08 -5.14
C LEU A 67 -8.70 -1.20 -5.44
N VAL A 68 -9.13 -0.37 -4.51
CA VAL A 68 -10.20 0.62 -4.75
C VAL A 68 -9.81 1.57 -5.88
N GLY A 69 -8.57 2.06 -5.87
CA GLY A 69 -8.03 2.87 -6.98
C GLY A 69 -8.10 2.14 -8.32
N LEU A 70 -7.70 0.87 -8.38
CA LEU A 70 -7.79 0.04 -9.58
C LEU A 70 -9.24 -0.14 -10.06
N ILE A 71 -10.19 -0.37 -9.15
CA ILE A 71 -11.61 -0.49 -9.51
C ILE A 71 -12.12 0.83 -10.11
N VAL A 72 -11.77 1.97 -9.51
CA VAL A 72 -12.14 3.30 -10.03
C VAL A 72 -11.54 3.52 -11.43
N TYR A 73 -10.29 3.10 -11.65
CA TYR A 73 -9.65 3.14 -12.97
C TYR A 73 -10.42 2.29 -13.99
N LEU A 74 -10.79 1.06 -13.65
CA LEU A 74 -11.56 0.20 -14.56
C LEU A 74 -12.94 0.78 -14.87
N ILE A 75 -13.61 1.40 -13.88
CA ILE A 75 -14.91 2.04 -14.07
C ILE A 75 -14.81 3.25 -15.02
N SER A 76 -13.68 3.98 -15.06
CA SER A 76 -13.56 5.17 -15.93
C SER A 76 -13.76 4.84 -17.41
N PHE A 77 -13.38 3.63 -17.86
CA PHE A 77 -13.58 3.17 -19.24
C PHE A 77 -15.04 2.93 -19.60
N PHE A 78 -15.88 2.56 -18.63
CA PHE A 78 -17.31 2.30 -18.85
C PHE A 78 -18.15 3.57 -18.74
N VAL A 79 -17.62 4.63 -18.13
CA VAL A 79 -18.26 5.94 -18.08
C VAL A 79 -18.04 6.63 -19.43
N LYS A 80 -19.02 6.54 -20.33
CA LYS A 80 -19.01 7.24 -21.62
C LYS A 80 -18.64 8.71 -21.42
N GLY A 81 -17.49 9.11 -21.95
CA GLY A 81 -17.28 10.52 -22.27
C GLY A 81 -18.39 10.92 -23.24
N GLU A 82 -19.08 12.03 -22.98
CA GLU A 82 -19.89 12.66 -24.02
C GLU A 82 -18.96 12.85 -25.23
N GLU A 83 -19.17 12.04 -26.27
CA GLU A 83 -18.55 12.22 -27.57
C GLU A 83 -18.93 13.64 -28.01
N LYS A 84 -17.93 14.50 -28.14
CA LYS A 84 -18.10 15.77 -28.85
C LYS A 84 -18.07 15.49 -30.34
#